data_AF-A0A1X7TDR9-F1
#
_entry.id   AF-A0A1X7TDR9-F1
#
_cell.length_a   1.000
_cell.length_b   1.000
_cell.length_c   1.000
_cell.angle_alpha   90.00
_cell.angle_beta   90.00
_cell.angle_gamma   90.00
#
_symmetry.space_group_name_H-M   'P 1'
#
loop_
_entity.id
_entity.type
_entity.pdbx_description
1 polymer ?
#
loop_
_entity_poly.entity_id
_entity_poly.type
_entity_poly.pdbx_seq_one_letter_code
_entity_poly.pdbx_strand_id
1 'polypeptide(L)'
;MLVSAITPVMSIYRLPHGQCDYSGHVINIPQDFKSFATRLPRLPAEINIVVVWKEKERTHKDFQVRRRVVEESLTWLMANNVYYQKIGVSLDQDTLASYLRMETSLTSVHFSQ
;
A
#
# COMPACT_ATOMS: atom_id res chain seq x y z
N MET A 1 7.18 5.75 0.33
CA MET A 1 7.69 4.76 1.31
C MET A 1 7.05 3.43 0.97
N LEU A 2 7.82 2.38 0.66
CA LEU A 2 7.30 1.10 0.13
C LEU A 2 6.52 0.29 1.18
N VAL A 3 6.96 0.37 2.44
CA VAL A 3 6.30 -0.25 3.59
C VAL A 3 6.13 0.86 4.62
N SER A 4 4.90 1.34 4.81
CA SER A 4 4.59 2.43 5.74
C SER A 4 3.33 2.11 6.53
N ALA A 5 3.34 2.37 7.83
CA ALA A 5 2.12 2.38 8.62
C ALA A 5 1.33 3.65 8.24
N ILE A 6 0.20 3.47 7.59
CA ILE A 6 -0.76 4.56 7.39
C ILE A 6 -1.55 4.70 8.68
N THR A 7 -1.38 5.83 9.37
CA THR A 7 -2.18 6.18 10.54
C THR A 7 -3.21 7.21 10.12
N PRO A 8 -4.42 6.82 9.70
CA PRO A 8 -5.47 7.78 9.38
C PRO A 8 -5.86 8.52 10.68
N VAL A 9 -5.91 9.85 10.60
CA VAL A 9 -6.47 10.69 11.68
C VAL A 9 -7.93 10.94 11.35
N MET A 10 -8.83 10.45 12.19
CA MET A 10 -10.28 10.59 12.04
C MET A 10 -10.91 11.07 13.34
N SER A 11 -11.85 12.01 13.24
CA SER A 11 -12.62 12.52 14.39
C SER A 11 -13.89 11.69 14.56
N ILE A 12 -13.95 10.88 15.61
CA ILE A 12 -15.12 10.05 15.95
C ILE A 12 -15.77 10.62 17.21
N TYR A 13 -17.09 10.81 17.20
CA TYR A 13 -17.87 11.18 18.40
C TYR A 13 -19.02 10.20 18.63
N ARG A 14 -19.48 10.12 19.88
CA ARG A 14 -20.59 9.24 20.28
C ARG A 14 -21.90 10.01 20.28
N LEU A 15 -22.90 9.46 19.61
CA LEU A 15 -24.27 9.96 19.63
C LEU A 15 -24.98 9.56 20.93
N PRO A 16 -26.06 10.27 21.34
CA PRO A 16 -26.79 10.00 22.58
C PRO A 16 -27.31 8.55 22.71
N HIS A 17 -27.53 7.87 21.59
CA HIS A 17 -28.05 6.51 21.51
C HIS A 17 -26.93 5.45 21.40
N GLY A 18 -25.68 5.82 21.66
CA GLY A 18 -24.54 4.90 21.71
C GLY A 18 -23.88 4.58 20.37
N GLN A 19 -24.42 5.07 19.26
CA GLN A 19 -23.80 4.97 17.93
C GLN A 19 -22.58 5.90 17.82
N CYS A 20 -21.63 5.56 16.95
CA CYS A 20 -20.50 6.41 16.61
C CYS A 20 -20.77 7.13 15.29
N ASP A 21 -20.42 8.41 15.23
CA ASP A 21 -20.53 9.24 14.03
C ASP A 21 -19.19 9.96 13.79
N TYR A 22 -19.01 10.52 12.60
CA TYR A 22 -17.75 11.11 12.13
C TYR A 22 -17.92 12.60 11.87
N SER A 23 -16.88 13.39 12.16
CA SER A 23 -16.85 14.82 11.82
C SER A 23 -15.87 15.11 10.69
N GLY A 24 -16.21 16.06 9.82
CA GLY A 24 -15.41 16.50 8.67
C GLY A 24 -15.69 15.71 7.38
N HIS A 25 -14.75 15.78 6.43
CA HIS A 25 -14.86 15.10 5.12
C HIS A 25 -14.39 13.64 5.21
N VAL A 26 -15.08 12.83 6.02
CA VAL A 26 -14.77 11.41 6.21
C VAL A 26 -15.81 10.56 5.49
N ILE A 27 -15.34 9.56 4.74
CA ILE A 27 -16.19 8.53 4.15
C ILE A 27 -15.76 7.16 4.66
N ASN A 28 -16.71 6.34 5.11
CA ASN A 28 -16.45 4.96 5.51
C ASN A 28 -16.99 4.02 4.45
N ILE A 29 -16.09 3.38 3.70
CA ILE A 29 -16.44 2.42 2.65
C ILE A 29 -16.02 1.04 3.13
N PRO A 30 -16.91 0.04 3.15
CA PRO A 30 -16.52 -1.34 3.40
C PRO A 30 -15.48 -1.79 2.37
N GLN A 31 -14.28 -2.13 2.82
CA GLN A 31 -13.21 -2.64 1.96
C GLN A 31 -12.85 -4.06 2.39
N ASP A 32 -12.73 -4.96 1.41
CA ASP A 32 -12.09 -6.26 1.65
C ASP A 32 -10.57 -6.06 1.72
N PHE A 33 -10.10 -5.73 2.91
CA PHE A 33 -8.67 -5.57 3.16
C PHE A 33 -7.92 -6.91 3.23
N LYS A 34 -8.64 -8.02 3.39
CA LYS A 34 -8.01 -9.33 3.64
C LYS A 34 -7.36 -9.85 2.36
N SER A 35 -8.05 -9.81 1.24
CA SER A 35 -7.48 -10.15 -0.08
C SER A 35 -6.31 -9.22 -0.46
N PHE A 36 -6.30 -7.99 0.06
CA PHE A 36 -5.24 -7.02 -0.19
C PHE A 36 -3.98 -7.26 0.66
N ALA A 37 -4.15 -7.56 1.95
CA ALA A 37 -3.09 -7.47 2.94
C ALA A 37 -2.38 -8.79 3.26
N THR A 38 -2.89 -9.94 2.80
CA THR A 38 -2.34 -11.26 3.17
C THR A 38 -1.08 -11.66 2.42
N ARG A 39 -0.73 -11.03 1.29
CA ARG A 39 0.47 -11.34 0.51
C ARG A 39 1.24 -10.05 0.23
N LEU A 40 2.49 -9.96 0.71
CA LEU A 40 3.33 -8.78 0.56
C LEU A 40 4.78 -9.16 0.20
N PRO A 41 5.54 -8.30 -0.51
CA PRO A 41 5.05 -7.08 -1.15
C PRO A 41 4.25 -7.41 -2.42
N ARG A 42 3.52 -6.43 -2.95
CA ARG A 42 2.75 -6.56 -4.19
C ARG A 42 3.29 -5.67 -5.29
N LEU A 43 3.07 -6.07 -6.54
CA LEU A 43 3.39 -5.24 -7.68
C LEU A 43 2.35 -4.13 -7.85
N PRO A 44 2.74 -2.94 -8.37
CA PRO A 44 1.78 -1.89 -8.68
C PRO A 44 0.66 -2.37 -9.62
N ALA A 45 0.98 -3.27 -10.56
CA ALA A 45 0.02 -3.84 -11.51
C ALA A 45 -1.03 -4.78 -10.87
N GLU A 46 -0.78 -5.28 -9.66
CA GLU A 46 -1.72 -6.15 -8.93
C GLU A 46 -2.71 -5.35 -8.06
N ILE A 47 -2.59 -4.02 -8.05
CA ILE A 47 -3.39 -3.14 -7.21
C ILE A 47 -4.19 -2.20 -8.12
N ASN A 48 -5.48 -2.07 -7.83
CA ASN A 48 -6.34 -1.08 -8.48
C ASN A 48 -5.99 0.32 -7.95
N ILE A 49 -4.97 0.96 -8.53
CA ILE A 49 -4.53 2.31 -8.16
C ILE A 49 -5.03 3.31 -9.20
N VAL A 50 -5.71 4.36 -8.75
CA VAL A 50 -6.00 5.54 -9.58
C VAL A 50 -4.98 6.62 -9.22
N VAL A 51 -4.13 6.97 -10.19
CA VAL A 51 -3.14 8.04 -10.02
C VAL A 51 -3.68 9.31 -10.65
N VAL A 52 -3.88 10.34 -9.83
CA VAL A 52 -4.36 11.66 -10.27
C VAL A 52 -3.18 12.63 -10.32
N TRP A 53 -2.87 13.12 -11.51
CA TRP A 53 -1.79 14.08 -11.73
C TRP A 53 -2.34 15.50 -11.90
N LYS A 54 -1.63 16.49 -11.36
CA LYS A 54 -1.86 17.89 -11.74
C LYS A 54 -1.22 18.14 -13.10
N GLU A 55 -1.93 18.83 -14.00
CA GLU A 55 -1.48 19.07 -15.39
C GLU A 55 -0.05 19.61 -15.52
N LYS A 56 0.41 20.42 -14.56
CA LYS A 56 1.72 21.09 -14.58
C LYS A 56 2.86 20.28 -13.92
N GLU A 57 2.57 19.14 -13.29
CA GLU A 57 3.53 18.32 -12.54
C GLU A 57 3.64 16.93 -13.18
N ARG A 58 4.15 16.87 -14.41
CA ARG A 58 4.41 15.61 -15.14
C ARG A 58 5.79 15.02 -14.89
N THR A 59 6.49 15.47 -13.86
CA THR A 59 7.79 14.90 -13.50
C THR A 59 7.58 13.72 -12.56
N HIS A 60 7.70 12.49 -13.09
CA HIS A 60 7.78 11.31 -12.25
C HIS A 60 9.24 10.98 -11.96
N LYS A 61 9.48 10.44 -10.76
CA LYS A 61 10.79 9.88 -10.39
C LYS A 61 10.55 8.43 -10.02
N ASP A 62 11.19 7.53 -10.74
CA ASP A 62 11.16 6.12 -10.40
C ASP A 62 11.93 5.89 -9.10
N PHE A 63 11.33 5.12 -8.19
CA PHE A 63 11.97 4.71 -6.95
C PHE A 63 12.66 3.37 -7.19
N GLN A 64 13.97 3.34 -6.97
CA GLN A 64 14.70 2.07 -6.90
C GLN A 64 14.43 1.40 -5.55
N VAL A 65 13.97 0.16 -5.60
CA VAL A 65 13.62 -0.63 -4.42
C VAL A 65 14.76 -1.60 -4.11
N ARG A 66 15.35 -1.48 -2.92
CA ARG A 66 16.38 -2.43 -2.45
C ARG A 66 15.71 -3.68 -1.88
N ARG A 67 15.71 -4.78 -2.65
CA ARG A 67 15.09 -6.07 -2.28
C ARG A 67 15.37 -6.49 -0.83
N ARG A 68 16.65 -6.50 -0.43
CA ARG A 68 17.08 -6.93 0.92
C ARG A 68 16.43 -6.11 2.03
N VAL A 69 16.35 -4.79 1.86
CA VAL A 69 15.76 -3.88 2.88
C VAL A 69 14.26 -4.17 3.03
N VAL A 70 13.57 -4.44 1.93
CA VAL A 70 12.13 -4.76 1.94
C VAL A 70 11.88 -6.10 2.63
N GLU A 71 12.67 -7.12 2.27
CA GLU A 71 12.59 -8.46 2.85
C GLU A 71 12.85 -8.43 4.36
N GLU A 72 13.92 -7.77 4.82
CA GLU A 72 14.24 -7.62 6.24
C GLU A 72 13.12 -6.86 6.99
N SER A 73 12.60 -5.78 6.41
CA SER A 73 11.53 -4.98 7.03
C SER A 73 10.23 -5.77 7.18
N LEU A 74 9.79 -6.48 6.13
CA LEU A 74 8.56 -7.27 6.17
C LEU A 74 8.68 -8.46 7.13
N THR A 75 9.83 -9.14 7.12
CA THR A 75 10.12 -10.23 8.07
C THR A 75 10.06 -9.72 9.50
N TRP A 76 10.67 -8.56 9.77
CA TRP A 76 10.60 -7.93 11.09
C TRP A 76 9.17 -7.58 11.49
N LEU A 77 8.37 -6.99 10.59
CA LEU A 77 6.97 -6.66 10.86
C LEU A 77 6.12 -7.88 11.14
N MET A 78 6.29 -8.96 10.38
CA MET A 78 5.58 -10.22 10.61
C MET A 78 5.94 -10.83 11.98
N ALA A 79 7.19 -10.69 12.41
CA ALA A 79 7.64 -11.20 13.70
C ALA A 79 7.23 -10.33 14.89
N ASN A 80 7.11 -9.00 14.72
CA ASN A 80 7.01 -8.06 15.85
C ASN A 80 5.71 -7.25 15.90
N ASN A 81 4.91 -7.21 14.83
CA ASN A 81 3.70 -6.39 14.76
C ASN A 81 2.43 -7.26 14.87
N VAL A 82 1.65 -7.05 15.94
CA VAL A 82 0.41 -7.81 16.23
C VAL A 82 -0.62 -7.75 15.08
N TYR A 83 -0.68 -6.66 14.33
CA TYR A 83 -1.61 -6.53 13.20
C TYR A 83 -1.20 -7.40 12.02
N TYR A 84 0.10 -7.50 11.73
CA TYR A 84 0.63 -8.36 10.67
C TYR A 84 0.46 -9.84 11.05
N GLN A 85 0.67 -10.18 12.31
CA GLN A 85 0.43 -11.53 12.83
C GLN A 85 -1.05 -11.93 12.74
N LYS A 86 -1.96 -11.03 13.14
CA LYS A 86 -3.41 -11.30 13.15
C LYS A 86 -3.98 -11.53 11.75
N ILE A 87 -3.48 -10.81 10.75
CA ILE A 87 -3.95 -10.92 9.36
C ILE A 87 -3.38 -12.17 8.67
N GLY A 88 -2.24 -12.69 9.14
CA GLY A 88 -1.58 -13.85 8.53
C GLY A 88 -0.87 -13.48 7.22
N VAL A 89 -0.11 -12.37 7.25
CA VAL A 89 0.65 -11.89 6.09
C VAL A 89 1.74 -12.90 5.71
N SER A 90 1.85 -13.24 4.42
CA SER A 90 2.92 -14.07 3.85
C SER A 90 3.87 -13.23 3.00
N LEU A 91 5.16 -13.55 3.07
CA LEU A 91 6.19 -12.95 2.23
C LEU A 91 6.20 -13.57 0.82
N ASP A 92 5.99 -12.75 -0.19
CA ASP A 92 6.02 -13.14 -1.59
C ASP A 92 7.42 -13.01 -2.19
N GLN A 93 8.06 -14.17 -2.39
CA GLN A 93 9.41 -14.25 -2.92
C GLN A 93 9.49 -13.96 -4.43
N ASP A 94 8.44 -14.24 -5.20
CA ASP A 94 8.41 -13.98 -6.64
C ASP A 94 8.35 -12.48 -6.90
N THR A 95 7.49 -11.77 -6.15
CA THR A 95 7.42 -10.31 -6.21
C THR A 95 8.72 -9.68 -5.72
N LEU A 96 9.34 -10.18 -4.65
CA LEU A 96 10.65 -9.69 -4.21
C LEU A 96 11.75 -9.90 -5.25
N ALA A 97 11.76 -11.03 -5.94
CA ALA A 97 12.72 -11.33 -7.00
C ALA A 97 12.55 -10.38 -8.20
N SER A 98 11.31 -9.97 -8.50
CA SER A 98 11.02 -9.03 -9.59
C SER A 98 11.67 -7.65 -9.41
N TYR A 99 11.93 -7.23 -8.16
CA TYR A 99 12.61 -5.95 -7.88
C TYR A 99 14.05 -5.91 -8.39
N LEU A 100 14.69 -7.07 -8.63
CA LEU A 100 15.99 -7.16 -9.31
C LEU A 100 15.90 -6.87 -10.82
N ARG A 101 14.78 -7.19 -11.46
CA ARG A 101 14.56 -6.99 -12.92
C ARG A 101 14.12 -5.58 -13.28
N MET A 102 13.54 -4.85 -12.33
CA MET A 102 13.09 -3.47 -12.54
C MET A 102 14.24 -2.45 -12.63
N GLU A 103 15.49 -2.87 -12.37
CA GLU A 103 16.69 -2.04 -12.60
C GLU A 103 16.95 -1.77 -14.09
N THR A 104 16.32 -2.51 -15.02
CA THR A 104 16.70 -2.45 -16.45
C THR A 104 15.63 -2.06 -17.45
N SER A 105 14.35 -1.89 -17.09
CA SER A 105 13.34 -1.45 -18.08
C SER A 105 12.07 -0.92 -17.43
N LEU A 106 11.85 0.39 -17.53
CA LEU A 106 10.52 0.98 -17.60
C LEU A 106 10.49 1.93 -18.80
N THR A 107 10.43 1.34 -19.99
CA THR A 107 10.04 2.06 -21.20
C THR A 107 8.56 2.44 -21.04
N SER A 108 8.31 3.73 -21.15
CA SER A 108 7.00 4.37 -21.05
C SER A 108 5.94 3.68 -21.91
N VAL A 109 4.85 3.22 -21.29
CA VAL A 109 3.62 2.88 -22.00
C VAL A 109 2.89 4.19 -22.29
N HIS A 110 3.06 4.69 -23.51
CA HIS A 110 2.23 5.77 -24.05
C HIS A 110 0.83 5.22 -24.35
N PHE A 111 -0.19 5.76 -23.67
CA PHE A 111 -1.56 5.69 -24.15
C PHE A 111 -1.78 6.84 -25.14
N SER A 112 -1.87 6.50 -26.43
CA SER A 112 -2.50 7.37 -27.43
C SER A 112 -4.02 7.25 -27.30
N GLN A 113 -4.70 8.39 -27.20
CA GLN A 113 -6.11 8.52 -27.57
C GLN A 113 -6.23 8.60 -29.09
#